data_AF-A0A9E6E5Y8-F1
#
_entry.id   AF-A0A9E6E5Y8-F1
#
_cell.length_a   1.000
_cell.length_b   1.000
_cell.length_c   1.000
_cell.angle_alpha   90.00
_cell.angle_beta   90.00
_cell.angle_gamma   90.00
#
_symmetry.space_group_name_H-M   'P 1'
#
loop_
_entity.id
_entity.type
_entity.pdbx_description
1 polymer ?
#
loop_
_entity_poly.entity_id
_entity_poly.type
_entity_poly.pdbx_seq_one_letter_code
_entity_poly.pdbx_strand_id
1 'polypeptide(L)' 'MFTIEGTCDWCKKPSLVTKHEYIDGLCHHSCIECNDLAKLDVRQFNIAESQQRERNAQP' A
#
# COMPACT_ATOMS: atom_id res chain seq x y z
N MET A 1 7.37 7.56 9.04
CA MET A 1 8.03 7.04 10.26
C MET A 1 7.30 5.79 10.69
N PHE A 2 7.98 4.80 11.29
CA PHE A 2 7.36 3.59 11.83
C PHE A 2 7.05 3.84 13.31
N THR A 3 5.89 4.44 13.59
CA THR A 3 5.52 4.91 14.93
C THR A 3 4.24 4.29 15.46
N ILE A 4 3.59 3.43 14.67
CA ILE A 4 2.34 2.76 15.03
C ILE A 4 2.69 1.34 15.41
N GLU A 5 2.34 0.89 16.62
CA GLU A 5 2.43 -0.53 16.95
C GLU A 5 1.31 -1.30 16.24
N GLY A 6 1.68 -2.36 15.51
CA GLY A 6 0.71 -3.16 14.76
C GLY A 6 1.34 -4.38 14.10
N THR A 7 0.54 -5.07 13.28
CA THR A 7 1.02 -6.21 12.49
C THR A 7 1.34 -5.75 11.08
N CYS A 8 2.53 -6.09 10.57
CA CYS A 8 2.91 -5.82 9.19
C CYS A 8 2.06 -6.67 8.24
N ASP A 9 1.43 -6.05 7.25
CA ASP A 9 0.59 -6.75 6.28
C ASP A 9 1.38 -7.62 5.29
N TRP A 10 2.69 -7.39 5.14
CA TRP A 10 3.54 -8.18 4.24
C TRP A 10 4.13 -9.41 4.92
N CYS A 11 4.81 -9.24 6.07
CA CYS A 11 5.47 -10.35 6.76
C CYS A 11 4.61 -11.00 7.86
N LYS A 12 3.44 -10.42 8.16
CA LYS A 12 2.50 -10.86 9.20
C LYS A 12 3.09 -10.92 10.62
N LYS A 13 4.18 -10.21 10.87
CA LYS A 13 4.82 -10.09 12.19
C LYS A 13 4.41 -8.80 12.90
N PRO A 14 4.27 -8.80 14.24
CA PRO A 14 4.11 -7.59 15.01
C PRO A 14 5.37 -6.72 14.92
N SER A 15 5.21 -5.41 14.72
CA SER A 15 6.30 -4.45 14.58
C SER A 15 5.79 -3.02 14.74
N LEU A 16 6.72 -2.06 14.69
CA LEU A 16 6.37 -0.68 14.37
C LEU A 16 6.12 -0.58 12.87
N VAL A 17 4.93 -0.10 12.52
CA VAL A 17 4.46 -0.03 11.14
C VAL A 17 4.21 1.42 10.70
N THR A 18 4.21 1.61 9.37
CA THR A 18 3.81 2.86 8.70
C THR A 18 2.64 2.56 7.78
N LYS A 19 1.71 3.51 7.66
CA LYS A 19 0.54 3.41 6.77
C LYS A 19 0.94 3.62 5.31
N HIS A 20 0.31 2.88 4.42
CA HIS A 20 0.28 3.07 2.96
C HIS A 20 -1.16 3.18 2.49
N GLU A 21 -1.44 4.15 1.62
CA GLU A 21 -2.78 4.44 1.12
C GLU A 21 -2.88 4.10 -0.37
N TYR A 22 -3.94 3.37 -0.71
CA TYR A 22 -4.26 2.96 -2.07
C TYR A 22 -5.31 3.91 -2.67
N ILE A 23 -5.36 4.01 -4.01
CA ILE A 23 -6.24 4.93 -4.75
C ILE A 23 -7.74 4.59 -4.65
N ASP A 24 -8.07 3.42 -4.14
CA ASP A 24 -9.42 2.97 -3.81
C ASP A 24 -9.86 3.35 -2.39
N GLY A 25 -8.97 3.95 -1.59
CA GLY A 25 -9.22 4.34 -0.21
C GLY A 25 -8.89 3.26 0.82
N LEU A 26 -8.43 2.08 0.40
CA LEU A 26 -7.91 1.07 1.32
C LEU A 26 -6.54 1.47 1.87
N CYS A 27 -6.15 0.88 3.00
CA CYS A 27 -4.84 1.10 3.58
C CYS A 27 -4.25 -0.17 4.17
N HIS A 28 -2.93 -0.31 4.01
CA HIS A 28 -2.13 -1.37 4.62
C HIS A 28 -0.97 -0.76 5.40
N HIS A 29 -0.40 -1.56 6.29
CA HIS A 29 0.66 -1.16 7.18
C HIS A 29 1.89 -2.05 6.99
N SER A 30 3.06 -1.45 6.77
CA SER A 30 4.31 -2.21 6.63
C SER A 30 5.27 -1.91 7.77
N CYS A 31 6.06 -2.91 8.19
CA CYS A 31 7.25 -2.67 9.00
C CYS A 31 8.39 -2.09 8.13
N ILE A 32 9.50 -1.71 8.77
CA ILE A 32 10.67 -1.11 8.12
C ILE A 32 11.29 -2.02 7.06
N GLU A 33 11.40 -3.31 7.36
CA GLU A 33 12.02 -4.30 6.46
C GLU A 33 11.19 -4.54 5.20
N CYS A 34 9.85 -4.44 5.30
CA CYS A 34 8.95 -4.63 4.17
C CYS A 34 8.60 -3.34 3.42
N ASN A 35 9.06 -2.18 3.89
CA ASN A 35 8.56 -0.89 3.42
C ASN A 35 8.87 -0.60 1.94
N ASP A 36 10.04 -1.00 1.45
CA ASP A 36 10.39 -0.76 0.05
C ASP A 36 9.54 -1.62 -0.89
N LEU A 37 9.26 -2.86 -0.48
CA LEU A 37 8.33 -3.74 -1.19
C LEU A 37 6.90 -3.19 -1.14
N ALA A 38 6.45 -2.73 0.03
CA ALA A 38 5.11 -2.16 0.22
C ALA A 38 4.88 -0.92 -0.65
N LYS A 39 5.85 0.01 -0.70
CA LYS A 39 5.79 1.19 -1.57
C LYS A 39 5.68 0.81 -3.05
N LEU A 40 6.42 -0.20 -3.47
CA LEU A 40 6.40 -0.68 -4.85
C LEU A 40 5.04 -1.28 -5.20
N ASP A 41 4.49 -2.12 -4.33
CA ASP A 41 3.17 -2.74 -4.47
C ASP A 41 2.06 -1.69 -4.58
N VAL A 42 2.00 -0.74 -3.63
CA VAL A 42 1.01 0.36 -3.61
C VAL A 42 1.10 1.20 -4.88
N ARG A 43 2.32 1.52 -5.32
CA ARG A 43 2.53 2.29 -6.55
C ARG A 43 2.01 1.54 -7.78
N GLN A 44 2.30 0.24 -7.90
CA GLN A 44 1.85 -0.56 -9.03
C GLN A 44 0.33 -0.68 -9.07
N PHE A 45 -0.29 -0.95 -7.93
CA PHE A 45 -1.75 -0.97 -7.81
C PHE A 45 -2.37 0.35 -8.25
N ASN A 46 -1.88 1.48 -7.72
CA ASN A 46 -2.44 2.79 -8.03
C ASN A 46 -2.31 3.15 -9.53
N ILE A 47 -1.21 2.74 -10.18
CA ILE A 47 -1.04 2.91 -11.63
C ILE A 47 -2.06 2.06 -12.40
N ALA A 48 -2.19 0.77 -12.06
CA ALA A 48 -3.11 -0.15 -12.73
C ALA A 48 -4.57 0.30 -12.59
N GLU A 49 -4.98 0.70 -11.38
CA GLU A 49 -6.32 1.22 -11.09
C GLU A 49 -6.60 2.51 -11.84
N SER A 50 -5.64 3.44 -11.90
CA SER A 50 -5.80 4.68 -12.67
C SER A 50 -6.04 4.38 -14.15
N GLN A 51 -5.21 3.53 -14.74
CA GLN A 51 -5.36 3.12 -16.15
C GLN A 51 -6.70 2.42 -16.41
N GLN A 52 -7.19 1.60 -15.47
CA GLN A 52 -8.50 0.96 -15.60
C GLN A 52 -9.64 1.99 -15.55
N ARG A 53 -9.57 2.97 -14.64
CA ARG A 53 -10.55 4.06 -14.56
C ARG A 53 -10.55 4.90 -15.83
N GLU A 54 -9.37 5.21 -16.38
CA GLU A 54 -9.23 5.93 -17.65
C GLU A 54 -9.86 5.16 -18.83
N ARG A 55 -9.64 3.84 -18.92
CA ARG A 55 -10.29 3.00 -19.94
C ARG A 55 -11.81 2.99 -19.80
N ASN A 56 -12.32 2.91 -18.57
CA ASN A 56 -13.76 2.87 -18.31
C ASN A 56 -14.46 4.22 -18.50
N ALA A 57 -13.71 5.33 -18.42
CA ALA A 57 -14.22 6.68 -18.60
C ALA A 57 -14.24 7.14 -20.06
N GLN A 58 -13.67 6.36 -20.99
CA GLN A 58 -13.75 6.64 -22.42
C GLN A 58 -15.09 6.12 -22.98
N PRO A 59 -15.87 6.99 -23.67
CA PRO A 59 -17.18 6.63 -24.22
C PRO A 59 -17.12 5.66 -25.40
#